data_AF-A0A646KJL1-F1
#
_entry.id   AF-A0A646KJL1-F1
#
_cell.length_a   1.000
_cell.length_b   1.000
_cell.length_c   1.000
_cell.angle_alpha   90.00
_cell.angle_beta   90.00
_cell.angle_gamma   90.00
#
_symmetry.space_group_name_H-M   'P 1'
#
loop_
_entity.id
_entity.type
_entity.pdbx_description
1 polymer ?
#
loop_
_entity_poly.entity_id
_entity_poly.type
_entity_poly.pdbx_seq_one_letter_code
_entity_poly.pdbx_strand_id
1 'polypeptide(L)'
;MTGAGFPHPLRSRLRSLRPPAFGADPAGARLQRIRSSPNFVNGTFQNPVGARTRPSGASMLEFARIYFRKEARARRTPMGRVPLHPGTLTDLAQPPASGLRLTWMGHSSVLAEIDGRRILFDPVWGERCSPFSFAGPRRLHPVPAPLAALGPVDVVVISHDHYDHLDLPTVRALAATGTVFAVPLGVGAHLERWGVSPARLRELDWNETTEVSGLTLTATPARHFCGRGLRNQQHALWASWAVAGPVHRIYHSGDTGYFPGFRDIGAQHGPFDATMIQIGAYSEYWPDIHMTPAEGMRAHLDLQGPEPSGVMLPIHWGTFNLAPHPWSEPAEGTVTAAADTGARIALPRPGEPFEPTSATLPAEPWWRAVAAPGRRTGDDDRADALTRSPGAGVPSAGGGGKGESTGSPEVAPTA
;
A
#
# COMPACT_ATOMS: atom_id res chain seq x y z
N MET A 1 3.74 -53.24 -30.28
CA MET A 1 3.62 -52.23 -31.34
C MET A 1 2.74 -51.10 -30.82
N THR A 2 3.32 -50.17 -30.06
CA THR A 2 3.80 -48.85 -30.51
C THR A 2 2.65 -47.87 -30.80
N GLY A 3 2.10 -47.29 -29.73
CA GLY A 3 1.40 -46.00 -29.79
C GLY A 3 2.36 -44.92 -29.28
N ALA A 4 2.94 -44.17 -30.21
CA ALA A 4 3.97 -43.17 -29.96
C ALA A 4 3.44 -42.03 -29.09
N GLY A 5 4.00 -41.89 -27.89
CA GLY A 5 3.83 -40.69 -27.06
C GLY A 5 4.50 -39.51 -27.76
N PHE A 6 3.72 -38.47 -28.06
CA PHE A 6 4.26 -37.20 -28.48
C PHE A 6 5.22 -36.67 -27.40
N PRO A 7 6.47 -36.31 -27.74
CA PRO A 7 7.38 -35.77 -26.76
C PRO A 7 6.85 -34.41 -26.31
N HIS A 8 6.46 -34.29 -25.04
CA HIS A 8 6.23 -32.99 -24.41
C HIS A 8 7.45 -32.10 -24.70
N PRO A 9 7.28 -30.94 -25.36
CA PRO A 9 8.43 -30.15 -25.82
C PRO A 9 9.27 -29.71 -24.62
N LEU A 10 10.60 -29.65 -24.79
CA LEU A 10 11.61 -29.21 -23.80
C LEU A 10 11.19 -27.99 -22.94
N ARG A 11 10.37 -27.10 -23.49
CA ARG A 11 9.76 -25.95 -22.79
C ARG A 11 8.89 -26.35 -21.59
N SER A 12 8.16 -27.46 -21.66
CA SER A 12 7.35 -28.01 -20.55
C SER A 12 8.22 -28.48 -19.39
N ARG A 13 9.30 -29.23 -19.67
CA ARG A 13 10.25 -29.68 -18.64
C ARG A 13 10.98 -28.52 -17.96
N LEU A 14 11.42 -27.50 -18.72
CA LEU A 14 12.07 -26.30 -18.16
C LEU A 14 11.12 -25.43 -17.32
N ARG A 15 9.80 -25.49 -17.52
CA ARG A 15 8.80 -24.79 -16.71
C ARG A 15 8.55 -25.45 -15.35
N SER A 16 8.68 -26.78 -15.27
CA SER A 16 8.53 -27.53 -14.01
C SER A 16 9.61 -27.20 -12.96
N LEU A 17 10.74 -26.61 -13.39
CA LEU A 17 11.84 -26.20 -12.55
C LEU A 17 11.72 -24.75 -12.03
N ARG A 18 10.71 -23.97 -12.46
CA ARG A 18 10.53 -22.60 -11.97
C ARG A 18 9.90 -22.60 -10.56
N PRO A 19 10.36 -21.72 -9.65
CA PRO A 19 9.74 -21.54 -8.35
C PRO A 19 8.22 -21.37 -8.45
N PRO A 20 7.42 -21.91 -7.51
CA PRO A 20 5.96 -21.80 -7.55
C PRO A 20 5.45 -20.36 -7.69
N ALA A 21 6.19 -19.38 -7.18
CA ALA A 21 5.83 -17.96 -7.22
C ALA A 21 5.72 -17.36 -8.64
N PHE A 22 6.28 -18.01 -9.66
CA PHE A 22 6.12 -17.61 -11.06
C PHE A 22 4.70 -17.85 -11.61
N GLY A 23 3.84 -18.58 -10.91
CA GLY A 23 2.47 -18.85 -11.34
C GLY A 23 2.37 -19.83 -12.52
N ALA A 24 1.30 -19.70 -13.30
CA ALA A 24 1.00 -20.47 -14.51
C ALA A 24 0.56 -19.56 -15.65
N ASP A 25 0.80 -19.98 -16.90
CA ASP A 25 0.23 -19.28 -18.05
C ASP A 25 -1.24 -19.71 -18.25
N PRO A 26 -2.11 -18.80 -18.73
CA PRO A 26 -3.47 -19.16 -19.13
C PRO A 26 -3.52 -20.25 -20.20
N ALA A 27 -4.51 -21.14 -20.09
CA ALA A 27 -4.77 -22.22 -21.03
C ALA A 27 -6.29 -22.49 -21.18
N GLY A 28 -6.67 -23.34 -22.13
CA GLY A 28 -8.06 -23.77 -22.32
C GLY A 28 -9.04 -22.61 -22.52
N ALA A 29 -10.20 -22.70 -21.87
CA ALA A 29 -11.28 -21.71 -21.96
C ALA A 29 -10.83 -20.30 -21.54
N ARG A 30 -9.95 -20.18 -20.54
CA ARG A 30 -9.39 -18.89 -20.11
C ARG A 30 -8.57 -18.22 -21.21
N LEU A 31 -7.70 -18.98 -21.89
CA LEU A 31 -6.91 -18.45 -23.00
C LEU A 31 -7.78 -18.09 -24.21
N GLN A 32 -8.84 -18.86 -24.47
CA GLN A 32 -9.82 -18.51 -25.50
C GLN A 32 -10.52 -17.19 -25.18
N ARG A 33 -10.95 -16.99 -23.93
CA ARG A 33 -11.57 -15.74 -23.47
C ARG A 33 -10.63 -14.53 -23.55
N ILE A 34 -9.36 -14.71 -23.18
CA ILE A 34 -8.33 -13.68 -23.38
C ILE A 34 -8.21 -13.31 -24.85
N ARG A 35 -8.14 -14.29 -25.76
CA ARG A 35 -8.00 -14.04 -27.20
C ARG A 35 -9.23 -13.40 -27.84
N SER A 36 -10.41 -13.57 -27.26
CA SER A 36 -11.65 -12.93 -27.69
C SER A 36 -11.88 -11.54 -27.08
N SER A 37 -11.05 -11.13 -26.12
CA SER A 37 -11.15 -9.81 -25.51
C SER A 37 -10.90 -8.72 -26.57
N PRO A 38 -11.73 -7.65 -26.61
CA PRO A 38 -11.47 -6.50 -27.48
C PRO A 38 -10.20 -5.75 -27.08
N ASN A 39 -9.73 -5.91 -25.84
CA ASN A 39 -8.53 -5.26 -25.31
C ASN A 39 -7.25 -6.07 -25.60
N PHE A 40 -7.37 -7.28 -26.15
CA PHE A 40 -6.25 -8.17 -26.46
C PHE A 40 -5.93 -8.17 -27.97
N VAL A 41 -4.93 -7.39 -28.36
CA VAL A 41 -4.57 -7.16 -29.77
C VAL A 41 -3.13 -7.61 -30.03
N ASN A 42 -2.91 -8.33 -31.13
CA ASN A 42 -1.58 -8.81 -31.55
C ASN A 42 -0.82 -9.62 -30.48
N GLY A 43 -1.56 -10.39 -29.66
CA GLY A 43 -0.98 -11.29 -28.66
C GLY A 43 -0.65 -10.65 -27.31
N THR A 44 -1.09 -9.42 -27.05
CA THR A 44 -0.95 -8.76 -25.74
C THR A 44 -2.16 -7.86 -25.46
N PHE A 45 -2.47 -7.66 -24.18
CA PHE A 45 -3.38 -6.59 -23.78
C PHE A 45 -2.77 -5.22 -24.10
N GLN A 46 -3.63 -4.27 -24.47
CA GLN A 46 -3.23 -2.91 -24.86
C GLN A 46 -3.67 -1.91 -23.79
N ASN A 47 -2.82 -0.92 -23.52
CA ASN A 47 -3.16 0.19 -22.63
C ASN A 47 -4.22 1.11 -23.27
N PRO A 48 -5.08 1.76 -22.47
CA PRO A 48 -6.11 2.68 -22.99
C PRO A 48 -5.48 3.90 -23.69
N VAL A 49 -4.27 4.27 -23.29
CA VAL A 49 -3.40 5.24 -23.96
C VAL A 49 -2.00 4.65 -24.02
N GLY A 50 -1.30 4.78 -25.16
CA GLY A 50 0.04 4.21 -25.35
C GLY A 50 0.99 4.55 -24.20
N ALA A 51 1.80 3.61 -23.73
CA ALA A 51 2.56 3.76 -22.48
C ALA A 51 4.02 3.28 -22.61
N ARG A 52 4.96 4.06 -22.06
CA ARG A 52 6.35 3.64 -21.85
C ARG A 52 6.50 2.95 -20.50
N THR A 53 6.60 1.62 -20.55
CA THR A 53 6.67 0.76 -19.36
C THR A 53 8.10 0.54 -18.85
N ARG A 54 9.13 0.86 -19.64
CA ARG A 54 10.55 0.60 -19.33
C ARG A 54 11.47 1.64 -19.95
N PRO A 55 12.68 1.86 -19.39
CA PRO A 55 13.73 2.63 -20.04
C PRO A 55 14.22 1.96 -21.33
N SER A 56 14.65 2.77 -22.30
CA SER A 56 15.14 2.33 -23.61
C SER A 56 16.57 2.84 -23.91
N GLY A 57 17.37 2.04 -24.60
CA GLY A 57 18.70 2.42 -25.10
C GLY A 57 19.61 3.03 -24.02
N ALA A 58 20.13 4.25 -24.28
CA ALA A 58 21.03 4.97 -23.38
C ALA A 58 20.43 5.25 -21.97
N SER A 59 19.11 5.38 -21.86
CA SER A 59 18.44 5.62 -20.56
C SER A 59 18.55 4.42 -19.60
N MET A 60 18.81 3.21 -20.11
CA MET A 60 19.01 2.03 -19.26
C MET A 60 20.35 2.08 -18.51
N LEU A 61 21.42 2.58 -19.14
CA LEU A 61 22.72 2.78 -18.48
C LEU A 61 22.64 3.88 -17.41
N GLU A 62 21.98 5.00 -17.74
CA GLU A 62 21.75 6.10 -16.79
C GLU A 62 20.91 5.63 -15.59
N PHE A 63 19.82 4.90 -15.83
CA PHE A 63 19.03 4.29 -14.76
C PHE A 63 19.88 3.42 -13.85
N ALA A 64 20.70 2.53 -14.40
CA ALA A 64 21.59 1.68 -13.60
C ALA A 64 22.55 2.51 -12.73
N ARG A 65 23.18 3.55 -13.29
CA ARG A 65 24.07 4.46 -12.54
C ARG A 65 23.34 5.11 -11.36
N ILE A 66 22.16 5.68 -11.59
CA ILE A 66 21.37 6.34 -10.53
C ILE A 66 20.85 5.32 -9.51
N TYR A 67 20.41 4.16 -9.96
CA TYR A 67 19.85 3.13 -9.09
C TYR A 67 20.90 2.59 -8.10
N PHE A 68 22.15 2.44 -8.54
CA PHE A 68 23.26 1.94 -7.71
C PHE A 68 24.05 3.02 -6.96
N ARG A 69 23.81 4.31 -7.22
CA ARG A 69 24.48 5.42 -6.53
C ARG A 69 24.18 5.42 -5.03
N LYS A 70 25.23 5.36 -4.20
CA LYS A 70 25.14 5.14 -2.75
C LYS A 70 24.34 6.22 -2.02
N GLU A 71 24.58 7.50 -2.34
CA GLU A 71 23.88 8.62 -1.69
C GLU A 71 22.38 8.61 -2.00
N ALA A 72 22.02 8.26 -3.24
CA ALA A 72 20.63 8.15 -3.64
C ALA A 72 19.94 6.99 -2.91
N ARG A 73 20.62 5.84 -2.76
CA ARG A 73 20.07 4.66 -2.05
C ARG A 73 19.80 4.91 -0.57
N ALA A 74 20.62 5.71 0.11
CA ALA A 74 20.45 6.01 1.53
C ALA A 74 19.11 6.71 1.84
N ARG A 75 18.56 7.47 0.88
CA ARG A 75 17.28 8.17 1.03
C ARG A 75 16.06 7.29 0.71
N ARG A 76 16.26 6.05 0.25
CA ARG A 76 15.18 5.14 -0.15
C ARG A 76 14.75 4.18 0.96
N THR A 77 15.23 4.40 2.18
CA THR A 77 14.85 3.65 3.38
C THR A 77 14.68 4.63 4.55
N PRO A 78 13.75 4.36 5.47
CA PRO A 78 13.63 5.09 6.73
C PRO A 78 14.92 5.02 7.55
N MET A 79 15.19 6.08 8.33
CA MET A 79 16.27 6.11 9.32
C MET A 79 15.82 5.51 10.67
N GLY A 80 14.53 5.60 10.97
CA GLY A 80 13.89 4.98 12.13
C GLY A 80 12.97 3.82 11.76
N ARG A 81 12.35 3.18 12.76
CA ARG A 81 11.29 2.18 12.53
C ARG A 81 10.01 2.90 12.13
N VAL A 82 9.40 2.52 11.01
CA VAL A 82 8.06 3.00 10.64
C VAL A 82 7.07 2.67 11.78
N PRO A 83 6.34 3.67 12.32
CA PRO A 83 5.40 3.44 13.39
C PRO A 83 4.18 2.69 12.87
N LEU A 84 3.90 1.51 13.42
CA LEU A 84 2.65 0.79 13.19
C LEU A 84 1.59 1.26 14.18
N HIS A 85 0.32 1.16 13.80
CA HIS A 85 -0.78 1.34 14.75
C HIS A 85 -0.86 0.17 15.72
N PRO A 86 -0.73 0.38 17.04
CA PRO A 86 -0.80 -0.72 18.01
C PRO A 86 -2.22 -1.27 18.19
N GLY A 87 -3.26 -0.47 17.90
CA GLY A 87 -4.66 -0.80 18.15
C GLY A 87 -5.35 -1.64 17.07
N THR A 88 -4.66 -2.00 15.98
CA THR A 88 -5.27 -2.57 14.78
C THR A 88 -6.24 -3.72 15.07
N LEU A 89 -5.84 -4.70 15.89
CA LEU A 89 -6.70 -5.86 16.18
C LEU A 89 -7.92 -5.50 17.03
N THR A 90 -7.76 -4.59 17.99
CA THR A 90 -8.85 -4.11 18.83
C THR A 90 -9.89 -3.38 18.00
N ASP A 91 -9.44 -2.52 17.09
CA ASP A 91 -10.34 -1.73 16.24
C ASP A 91 -11.07 -2.62 15.24
N LEU A 92 -10.37 -3.58 14.62
CA LEU A 92 -10.95 -4.56 13.69
C LEU A 92 -11.92 -5.56 14.35
N ALA A 93 -11.94 -5.65 15.68
CA ALA A 93 -12.90 -6.48 16.40
C ALA A 93 -14.31 -5.88 16.43
N GLN A 94 -14.46 -4.58 16.19
CA GLN A 94 -15.75 -3.89 16.14
C GLN A 94 -16.11 -3.52 14.69
N PRO A 95 -17.37 -3.62 14.27
CA PRO A 95 -17.79 -3.11 12.97
C PRO A 95 -17.71 -1.57 12.93
N PRO A 96 -17.45 -0.95 11.75
CA PRO A 96 -17.44 0.49 11.62
C PRO A 96 -18.84 1.09 11.77
N ALA A 97 -18.95 2.23 12.45
CA ALA A 97 -20.23 2.85 12.78
C ALA A 97 -20.95 3.39 11.54
N SER A 98 -20.21 3.95 10.58
CA SER A 98 -20.77 4.42 9.32
C SER A 98 -21.07 3.30 8.31
N GLY A 99 -20.60 2.07 8.56
CA GLY A 99 -20.61 1.00 7.57
C GLY A 99 -19.46 1.06 6.56
N LEU A 100 -18.57 2.06 6.63
CA LEU A 100 -17.36 2.14 5.80
C LEU A 100 -16.11 2.42 6.64
N ARG A 101 -15.10 1.56 6.53
CA ARG A 101 -13.77 1.74 7.15
C ARG A 101 -12.66 1.19 6.27
N LEU A 102 -11.58 1.94 6.17
CA LEU A 102 -10.37 1.53 5.46
C LEU A 102 -9.23 1.38 6.46
N THR A 103 -8.48 0.28 6.33
CA THR A 103 -7.26 0.01 7.11
C THR A 103 -6.12 -0.27 6.14
N TRP A 104 -5.14 0.64 6.09
CA TRP A 104 -3.98 0.47 5.22
C TRP A 104 -2.98 -0.51 5.84
N MET A 105 -2.78 -1.66 5.20
CA MET A 105 -1.91 -2.73 5.69
C MET A 105 -0.45 -2.60 5.22
N GLY A 106 -0.19 -1.59 4.38
CA GLY A 106 1.07 -1.33 3.72
C GLY A 106 1.00 -1.57 2.21
N HIS A 107 1.80 -0.82 1.46
CA HIS A 107 1.88 -0.82 0.01
C HIS A 107 0.50 -0.56 -0.62
N SER A 108 -0.01 -1.45 -1.46
CA SER A 108 -1.39 -1.40 -1.98
C SER A 108 -2.37 -2.32 -1.24
N SER A 109 -1.92 -2.95 -0.16
CA SER A 109 -2.77 -3.80 0.67
C SER A 109 -3.67 -2.94 1.55
N VAL A 110 -4.97 -2.99 1.30
CA VAL A 110 -5.99 -2.30 2.10
C VAL A 110 -7.08 -3.29 2.47
N LEU A 111 -7.40 -3.36 3.77
CA LEU A 111 -8.63 -4.00 4.23
C LEU A 111 -9.73 -2.93 4.24
N ALA A 112 -10.76 -3.15 3.43
CA ALA A 112 -11.96 -2.33 3.42
C ALA A 112 -13.11 -3.11 4.07
N GLU A 113 -13.75 -2.49 5.05
CA GLU A 113 -15.05 -2.90 5.57
C GLU A 113 -16.09 -1.98 4.97
N ILE A 114 -16.95 -2.53 4.12
CA ILE A 114 -17.92 -1.77 3.33
C ILE A 114 -19.26 -2.50 3.37
N ASP A 115 -20.29 -1.81 3.87
CA ASP A 115 -21.67 -2.31 3.95
C ASP A 115 -21.78 -3.70 4.59
N GLY A 116 -21.01 -3.90 5.67
CA GLY A 116 -20.96 -5.15 6.44
C GLY A 116 -20.13 -6.27 5.82
N ARG A 117 -19.36 -5.99 4.74
CA ARG A 117 -18.48 -6.94 4.06
C ARG A 117 -17.01 -6.57 4.19
N ARG A 118 -16.14 -7.57 4.15
CA ARG A 118 -14.67 -7.39 4.17
C ARG A 118 -14.07 -7.69 2.81
N ILE A 119 -13.42 -6.68 2.23
CA ILE A 119 -12.64 -6.79 0.99
C ILE A 119 -11.19 -6.55 1.31
N LEU A 120 -10.32 -7.41 0.76
CA LEU A 120 -8.89 -7.25 0.87
C LEU A 120 -8.27 -7.01 -0.51
N PHE A 121 -7.79 -5.79 -0.74
CA PHE A 121 -7.16 -5.39 -1.99
C PHE A 121 -5.67 -5.73 -1.99
N ASP A 122 -5.15 -6.24 -3.10
CA ASP A 122 -3.72 -6.51 -3.37
C ASP A 122 -2.92 -6.98 -2.15
N PRO A 123 -3.30 -8.09 -1.49
CA PRO A 123 -2.70 -8.44 -0.22
C PRO A 123 -1.31 -9.08 -0.37
N VAL A 124 -0.32 -8.46 0.27
CA VAL A 124 1.07 -8.93 0.33
C VAL A 124 1.52 -9.08 1.79
N TRP A 125 1.48 -10.32 2.29
CA TRP A 125 1.97 -10.69 3.62
C TRP A 125 3.41 -11.21 3.58
N GLY A 126 3.92 -11.53 2.39
CA GLY A 126 5.30 -11.93 2.16
C GLY A 126 6.31 -10.85 2.56
N GLU A 127 7.47 -11.28 3.05
CA GLU A 127 8.56 -10.38 3.44
C GLU A 127 9.20 -9.64 2.25
N ARG A 128 9.06 -10.20 1.05
CA ARG A 128 9.64 -9.69 -0.20
C ARG A 128 8.69 -9.80 -1.38
N CYS A 129 8.71 -8.77 -2.23
CA CYS A 129 8.05 -8.78 -3.53
C CYS A 129 8.95 -9.44 -4.57
N SER A 130 9.03 -10.76 -4.54
CA SER A 130 9.99 -11.52 -5.37
C SER A 130 9.56 -12.96 -5.58
N PRO A 131 9.97 -13.60 -6.69
CA PRO A 131 9.84 -15.04 -6.83
C PRO A 131 10.74 -15.85 -5.89
N PHE A 132 11.68 -15.19 -5.20
CA PHE A 132 12.66 -15.82 -4.32
C PHE A 132 12.60 -15.24 -2.91
N SER A 133 12.72 -16.11 -1.89
CA SER A 133 12.72 -15.68 -0.48
C SER A 133 14.00 -14.92 -0.06
N PHE A 134 15.11 -15.12 -0.78
CA PHE A 134 16.43 -14.58 -0.43
C PHE A 134 16.81 -13.31 -1.21
N ALA A 135 16.08 -12.95 -2.27
CA ALA A 135 16.43 -11.85 -3.18
C ALA A 135 15.20 -11.00 -3.52
N GLY A 136 15.43 -9.75 -3.94
CA GLY A 136 14.37 -8.80 -4.32
C GLY A 136 13.96 -7.83 -3.19
N PRO A 137 13.10 -6.85 -3.49
CA PRO A 137 12.67 -5.81 -2.54
C PRO A 137 12.11 -6.42 -1.27
N ARG A 138 12.61 -5.95 -0.12
CA ARG A 138 12.14 -6.33 1.22
C ARG A 138 11.27 -5.22 1.77
N ARG A 139 10.24 -5.56 2.55
CA ARG A 139 9.42 -4.57 3.24
C ARG A 139 10.19 -3.77 4.28
N LEU A 140 9.74 -2.53 4.50
CA LEU A 140 10.34 -1.54 5.39
C LEU A 140 9.80 -1.59 6.83
N HIS A 141 8.68 -2.28 7.05
CA HIS A 141 8.03 -2.45 8.36
C HIS A 141 7.35 -3.82 8.43
N PRO A 142 6.95 -4.39 9.60
CA PRO A 142 6.11 -5.60 9.75
C PRO A 142 4.70 -5.42 9.18
N VAL A 143 3.97 -6.49 8.84
CA VAL A 143 2.56 -6.35 8.40
C VAL A 143 1.77 -6.03 9.66
N PRO A 144 0.87 -5.03 9.66
CA PRO A 144 0.24 -4.58 10.91
C PRO A 144 -0.52 -5.65 11.68
N ALA A 145 -1.08 -6.64 10.97
CA ALA A 145 -1.76 -7.78 11.57
C ALA A 145 -1.50 -9.07 10.78
N PRO A 146 -1.47 -10.24 11.44
CA PRO A 146 -1.44 -11.52 10.73
C PRO A 146 -2.75 -11.76 9.99
N LEU A 147 -2.69 -12.42 8.83
CA LEU A 147 -3.84 -12.60 7.94
C LEU A 147 -5.02 -13.31 8.64
N ALA A 148 -4.73 -14.28 9.50
CA ALA A 148 -5.74 -15.01 10.27
C ALA A 148 -6.49 -14.14 11.28
N ALA A 149 -5.93 -13.01 11.71
CA ALA A 149 -6.56 -12.09 12.65
C ALA A 149 -7.47 -11.06 11.97
N LEU A 150 -7.51 -11.00 10.63
CA LEU A 150 -8.43 -10.12 9.90
C LEU A 150 -9.88 -10.62 9.92
N GLY A 151 -10.15 -11.80 10.51
CA GLY A 151 -11.44 -12.46 10.43
C GLY A 151 -11.79 -12.93 9.00
N PRO A 152 -13.05 -13.31 8.75
CA PRO A 152 -13.49 -13.72 7.43
C PRO A 152 -13.36 -12.58 6.41
N VAL A 153 -12.69 -12.85 5.29
CA VAL A 153 -12.62 -11.96 4.14
C VAL A 153 -13.59 -12.48 3.08
N ASP A 154 -14.58 -11.70 2.71
CA ASP A 154 -15.56 -12.06 1.70
C ASP A 154 -14.91 -12.14 0.31
N VAL A 155 -14.13 -11.11 -0.04
CA VAL A 155 -13.52 -10.95 -1.36
C VAL A 155 -12.07 -10.49 -1.26
N VAL A 156 -11.19 -11.11 -2.04
CA VAL A 156 -9.88 -10.57 -2.38
C VAL A 156 -9.96 -9.97 -3.77
N VAL A 157 -9.50 -8.74 -3.89
CA VAL A 157 -9.41 -8.03 -5.17
C VAL A 157 -7.94 -7.91 -5.54
N ILE A 158 -7.59 -8.38 -6.73
CA ILE A 158 -6.23 -8.24 -7.29
C ILE A 158 -6.29 -7.25 -8.45
N SER A 159 -5.40 -6.27 -8.50
CA SER A 159 -5.28 -5.32 -9.60
C SER A 159 -4.51 -5.91 -10.79
N HIS A 160 -3.41 -6.61 -10.55
CA HIS A 160 -2.57 -7.20 -11.60
C HIS A 160 -1.56 -8.22 -11.03
N ASP A 161 -0.72 -8.81 -11.88
CA ASP A 161 0.09 -9.98 -11.52
C ASP A 161 1.50 -9.69 -11.00
N HIS A 162 1.90 -8.45 -10.67
CA HIS A 162 3.25 -8.21 -10.14
C HIS A 162 3.42 -8.74 -8.71
N TYR A 163 4.68 -8.95 -8.30
CA TYR A 163 5.00 -9.61 -7.02
C TYR A 163 4.65 -8.78 -5.78
N ASP A 164 4.48 -7.47 -5.94
CA ASP A 164 4.06 -6.53 -4.91
C ASP A 164 2.54 -6.34 -4.83
N HIS A 165 1.77 -7.06 -5.66
CA HIS A 165 0.30 -7.05 -5.69
C HIS A 165 -0.32 -8.45 -5.61
N LEU A 166 0.43 -9.44 -6.10
CA LEU A 166 0.03 -10.83 -6.13
C LEU A 166 1.09 -11.71 -5.47
N ASP A 167 0.87 -12.00 -4.20
CA ASP A 167 1.80 -12.68 -3.33
C ASP A 167 1.40 -14.15 -3.05
N LEU A 168 2.31 -15.07 -3.37
CA LEU A 168 2.08 -16.52 -3.27
C LEU A 168 1.68 -16.98 -1.85
N PRO A 169 2.45 -16.68 -0.78
CA PRO A 169 2.09 -17.11 0.57
C PRO A 169 0.73 -16.57 1.01
N THR A 170 0.41 -15.31 0.70
CA THR A 170 -0.93 -14.76 0.97
C THR A 170 -2.03 -15.54 0.25
N VAL A 171 -1.91 -15.72 -1.07
CA VAL A 171 -2.95 -16.42 -1.85
C VAL A 171 -3.14 -17.84 -1.34
N ARG A 172 -2.07 -18.56 -0.99
CA ARG A 172 -2.18 -19.91 -0.43
C ARG A 172 -2.91 -19.93 0.91
N ALA A 173 -2.65 -18.96 1.79
CA ALA A 173 -3.35 -18.85 3.06
C ALA A 173 -4.85 -18.59 2.84
N LEU A 174 -5.22 -17.70 1.92
CA LEU A 174 -6.61 -17.38 1.61
C LEU A 174 -7.31 -18.48 0.78
N ALA A 175 -6.56 -19.25 0.01
CA ALA A 175 -7.08 -20.43 -0.69
C ALA A 175 -7.61 -21.49 0.27
N ALA A 176 -7.10 -21.55 1.50
CA ALA A 176 -7.60 -22.46 2.55
C ALA A 176 -8.92 -21.98 3.21
N THR A 177 -9.47 -20.85 2.78
CA THR A 177 -10.72 -20.26 3.31
C THR A 177 -11.84 -20.27 2.26
N GLY A 178 -13.01 -19.74 2.63
CA GLY A 178 -14.15 -19.54 1.72
C GLY A 178 -14.05 -18.31 0.81
N THR A 179 -13.00 -17.49 0.93
CA THR A 179 -12.86 -16.20 0.23
C THR A 179 -12.97 -16.34 -1.30
N VAL A 180 -13.73 -15.44 -1.92
CA VAL A 180 -13.82 -15.28 -3.38
C VAL A 180 -12.70 -14.37 -3.87
N PHE A 181 -12.19 -14.58 -5.08
CA PHE A 181 -11.17 -13.74 -5.68
C PHE A 181 -11.71 -13.08 -6.95
N ALA A 182 -11.75 -11.75 -6.96
CA ALA A 182 -12.01 -10.94 -8.14
C ALA A 182 -10.68 -10.46 -8.73
N VAL A 183 -10.40 -10.83 -9.97
CA VAL A 183 -9.09 -10.60 -10.61
C VAL A 183 -9.26 -10.27 -12.10
N PRO A 184 -8.29 -9.62 -12.75
CA PRO A 184 -8.33 -9.40 -14.18
C PRO A 184 -8.16 -10.71 -14.96
N LEU A 185 -8.64 -10.74 -16.20
CA LEU A 185 -8.48 -11.86 -17.12
C LEU A 185 -7.03 -12.38 -17.14
N GLY A 186 -6.87 -13.69 -16.98
CA GLY A 186 -5.57 -14.37 -17.05
C GLY A 186 -4.86 -14.51 -15.72
N VAL A 187 -5.09 -13.60 -14.77
CA VAL A 187 -4.53 -13.70 -13.40
C VAL A 187 -5.02 -14.96 -12.70
N GLY A 188 -6.25 -15.40 -12.97
CA GLY A 188 -6.83 -16.62 -12.37
C GLY A 188 -6.01 -17.90 -12.62
N ALA A 189 -5.21 -17.95 -13.69
CA ALA A 189 -4.31 -19.09 -13.93
C ALA A 189 -3.26 -19.26 -12.81
N HIS A 190 -2.77 -18.14 -12.24
CA HIS A 190 -1.84 -18.17 -11.13
C HIS A 190 -2.52 -18.68 -9.85
N LEU A 191 -3.70 -18.11 -9.54
CA LEU A 191 -4.47 -18.46 -8.34
C LEU A 191 -4.90 -19.93 -8.35
N GLU A 192 -5.37 -20.43 -9.50
CA GLU A 192 -5.74 -21.84 -9.67
C GLU A 192 -4.54 -22.76 -9.42
N ARG A 193 -3.37 -22.44 -9.98
CA ARG A 193 -2.12 -23.19 -9.71
C ARG A 193 -1.72 -23.14 -8.24
N TRP A 194 -2.11 -22.11 -7.50
CA TRP A 194 -1.78 -21.96 -6.08
C TRP A 194 -2.85 -22.52 -5.14
N GLY A 195 -3.91 -23.15 -5.69
CA GLY A 195 -4.90 -23.90 -4.92
C GLY A 195 -6.25 -23.21 -4.76
N VAL A 196 -6.48 -22.07 -5.42
CA VAL A 196 -7.81 -21.45 -5.43
C VAL A 196 -8.73 -22.23 -6.38
N SER A 197 -9.88 -22.66 -5.87
CA SER A 197 -10.87 -23.37 -6.69
C SER A 197 -11.42 -22.44 -7.79
N PRO A 198 -11.55 -22.92 -9.04
CA PRO A 198 -12.16 -22.14 -10.13
C PRO A 198 -13.55 -21.57 -9.80
N ALA A 199 -14.34 -22.25 -8.97
CA ALA A 199 -15.67 -21.79 -8.55
C ALA A 199 -15.63 -20.50 -7.70
N ARG A 200 -14.48 -20.19 -7.08
CA ARG A 200 -14.25 -18.98 -6.28
C ARG A 200 -13.53 -17.87 -7.06
N LEU A 201 -13.24 -18.07 -8.34
CA LEU A 201 -12.63 -17.06 -9.19
C LEU A 201 -13.70 -16.26 -9.93
N ARG A 202 -13.53 -14.94 -9.98
CA ARG A 202 -14.24 -14.01 -10.85
C ARG A 202 -13.19 -13.28 -11.69
N GLU A 203 -12.93 -13.81 -12.89
CA GLU A 203 -11.99 -13.19 -13.82
C GLU A 203 -12.72 -12.19 -14.71
N LEU A 204 -12.24 -10.95 -14.78
CA LEU A 204 -12.94 -9.85 -15.43
C LEU A 204 -12.04 -9.14 -16.45
N ASP A 205 -12.60 -8.79 -17.60
CA ASP A 205 -12.05 -7.80 -18.52
C ASP A 205 -12.43 -6.38 -18.05
N TRP A 206 -11.85 -5.35 -18.65
CA TRP A 206 -12.28 -3.98 -18.35
C TRP A 206 -13.76 -3.75 -18.68
N ASN A 207 -14.41 -3.00 -17.79
CA ASN A 207 -15.82 -2.66 -17.78
C ASN A 207 -16.76 -3.87 -17.56
N GLU A 208 -16.22 -5.05 -17.25
CA GLU A 208 -17.03 -6.15 -16.76
C GLU A 208 -17.24 -6.05 -15.24
N THR A 209 -18.37 -6.56 -14.80
CA THR A 209 -18.83 -6.50 -13.41
C THR A 209 -19.18 -7.89 -12.87
N THR A 210 -18.98 -8.09 -11.58
CA THR A 210 -19.46 -9.28 -10.85
C THR A 210 -20.08 -8.90 -9.52
N GLU A 211 -21.02 -9.72 -9.05
CA GLU A 211 -21.66 -9.58 -7.74
C GLU A 211 -21.08 -10.61 -6.76
N VAL A 212 -20.61 -10.15 -5.60
CA VAL A 212 -20.14 -11.02 -4.52
C VAL A 212 -20.58 -10.47 -3.18
N SER A 213 -21.29 -11.30 -2.40
CA SER A 213 -21.74 -10.93 -1.04
C SER A 213 -22.58 -9.63 -0.98
N GLY A 214 -23.29 -9.28 -2.06
CA GLY A 214 -24.09 -8.04 -2.15
C GLY A 214 -23.27 -6.79 -2.53
N LEU A 215 -22.04 -6.99 -2.97
CA LEU A 215 -21.18 -5.95 -3.54
C LEU A 215 -21.05 -6.13 -5.04
N THR A 216 -21.15 -5.02 -5.77
CA THR A 216 -20.84 -4.91 -7.19
C THR A 216 -19.36 -4.56 -7.34
N LEU A 217 -18.58 -5.44 -7.97
CA LEU A 217 -17.18 -5.20 -8.29
C LEU A 217 -17.00 -5.07 -9.80
N THR A 218 -16.47 -3.93 -10.24
CA THR A 218 -16.19 -3.65 -11.66
C THR A 218 -14.70 -3.49 -11.87
N ALA A 219 -14.12 -4.29 -12.77
CA ALA A 219 -12.75 -4.09 -13.20
C ALA A 219 -12.72 -2.91 -14.19
N THR A 220 -12.09 -1.80 -13.82
CA THR A 220 -12.02 -0.59 -14.63
C THR A 220 -10.66 -0.47 -15.33
N PRO A 221 -10.58 0.27 -16.45
CA PRO A 221 -9.33 0.48 -17.16
C PRO A 221 -8.19 1.00 -16.28
N ALA A 222 -6.97 0.62 -16.64
CA ALA A 222 -5.74 1.09 -16.01
C ALA A 222 -4.61 1.18 -17.04
N ARG A 223 -3.64 2.06 -16.80
CA ARG A 223 -2.45 2.26 -17.63
C ARG A 223 -1.23 1.63 -16.95
N HIS A 224 -1.01 0.34 -17.18
CA HIS A 224 0.06 -0.44 -16.57
C HIS A 224 0.46 -1.64 -17.46
N PHE A 225 1.05 -2.68 -16.90
CA PHE A 225 1.35 -3.93 -17.59
C PHE A 225 1.37 -5.11 -16.59
N CYS A 226 1.41 -6.34 -17.10
CA CYS A 226 1.64 -7.54 -16.29
C CYS A 226 2.98 -8.19 -16.61
N GLY A 227 3.52 -8.93 -15.64
CA GLY A 227 4.51 -9.95 -15.89
C GLY A 227 5.29 -10.45 -14.67
N ARG A 228 5.35 -11.78 -14.55
CA ARG A 228 6.10 -12.47 -13.48
C ARG A 228 7.42 -13.10 -13.90
N GLY A 229 7.81 -13.04 -15.18
CA GLY A 229 9.03 -13.67 -15.68
C GLY A 229 9.71 -12.95 -16.83
N LEU A 230 11.00 -13.25 -17.04
CA LEU A 230 11.89 -12.53 -17.98
C LEU A 230 11.56 -12.74 -19.47
N ARG A 231 10.81 -13.79 -19.84
CA ARG A 231 10.58 -14.20 -21.26
C ARG A 231 9.19 -14.77 -21.54
N ASN A 232 8.18 -14.45 -20.74
CA ASN A 232 6.81 -14.94 -20.99
C ASN A 232 6.04 -13.94 -21.88
N GLN A 233 5.22 -14.47 -22.79
CA GLN A 233 4.15 -13.68 -23.42
C GLN A 233 3.15 -13.31 -22.33
N GLN A 234 2.86 -12.01 -22.20
CA GLN A 234 2.00 -11.48 -21.14
C GLN A 234 0.55 -11.66 -21.58
N HIS A 235 -0.15 -12.61 -20.95
CA HIS A 235 -1.56 -12.92 -21.21
C HIS A 235 -2.46 -12.62 -19.99
N ALA A 236 -1.96 -11.85 -19.03
CA ALA A 236 -2.75 -11.34 -17.92
C ALA A 236 -3.06 -9.86 -18.15
N LEU A 237 -4.30 -9.48 -17.92
CA LEU A 237 -4.75 -8.09 -17.86
C LEU A 237 -4.36 -7.47 -16.51
N TRP A 238 -4.31 -6.14 -16.47
CA TRP A 238 -4.20 -5.32 -15.25
C TRP A 238 -5.44 -4.44 -15.17
N ALA A 239 -5.94 -4.13 -13.98
CA ALA A 239 -7.14 -3.32 -13.79
C ALA A 239 -7.02 -2.45 -12.55
N SER A 240 -7.78 -1.35 -12.57
CA SER A 240 -8.25 -0.69 -11.35
C SER A 240 -9.63 -1.23 -10.99
N TRP A 241 -10.16 -0.89 -9.82
CA TRP A 241 -11.42 -1.45 -9.34
C TRP A 241 -12.35 -0.40 -8.76
N ALA A 242 -13.57 -0.35 -9.28
CA ALA A 242 -14.69 0.29 -8.62
C ALA A 242 -15.48 -0.77 -7.85
N VAL A 243 -15.80 -0.47 -6.59
CA VAL A 243 -16.64 -1.32 -5.74
C VAL A 243 -17.80 -0.50 -5.21
N ALA A 244 -19.01 -1.00 -5.40
CA ALA A 244 -20.22 -0.40 -4.84
C ALA A 244 -20.93 -1.43 -3.94
N GLY A 245 -21.25 -1.02 -2.73
CA GLY A 245 -22.27 -1.67 -1.91
C GLY A 245 -23.59 -0.91 -1.95
N PRO A 246 -24.57 -1.31 -1.13
CA PRO A 246 -25.87 -0.65 -1.05
C PRO A 246 -25.82 0.83 -0.65
N VAL A 247 -24.81 1.25 0.13
CA VAL A 247 -24.68 2.63 0.64
C VAL A 247 -23.40 3.27 0.15
N HIS A 248 -22.29 2.53 0.21
CA HIS A 248 -20.95 3.09 0.01
C HIS A 248 -20.32 2.67 -1.30
N ARG A 249 -19.41 3.51 -1.82
CA ARG A 249 -18.63 3.25 -3.03
C ARG A 249 -17.17 3.58 -2.80
N ILE A 250 -16.27 2.66 -3.17
CA ILE A 250 -14.83 2.87 -3.08
C ILE A 250 -14.13 2.54 -4.39
N TYR A 251 -12.97 3.15 -4.60
CA TYR A 251 -12.13 2.91 -5.77
C TYR A 251 -10.72 2.49 -5.36
N HIS A 252 -10.13 1.49 -6.03
CA HIS A 252 -8.73 1.08 -5.88
C HIS A 252 -8.00 1.22 -7.21
N SER A 253 -6.92 2.00 -7.24
CA SER A 253 -6.22 2.32 -8.48
C SER A 253 -5.37 1.18 -9.06
N GLY A 254 -5.03 0.17 -8.24
CA GLY A 254 -3.83 -0.64 -8.49
C GLY A 254 -2.63 0.28 -8.65
N ASP A 255 -1.93 0.11 -9.77
CA ASP A 255 -0.62 0.72 -10.05
C ASP A 255 -0.65 1.56 -11.32
N THR A 256 -1.83 2.03 -11.67
CA THR A 256 -2.02 2.71 -12.94
C THR A 256 -1.19 4.00 -12.99
N GLY A 257 -0.62 4.30 -14.16
CA GLY A 257 -0.24 5.67 -14.49
C GLY A 257 -1.46 6.53 -14.77
N TYR A 258 -1.27 7.84 -14.86
CA TYR A 258 -2.35 8.75 -15.18
C TYR A 258 -2.84 8.57 -16.63
N PHE A 259 -4.17 8.61 -16.81
CA PHE A 259 -4.82 8.67 -18.11
C PHE A 259 -6.20 9.35 -18.00
N PRO A 260 -6.74 9.96 -19.07
CA PRO A 260 -7.99 10.71 -19.01
C PRO A 260 -9.23 9.89 -18.60
N GLY A 261 -9.19 8.57 -18.73
CA GLY A 261 -10.33 7.69 -18.45
C GLY A 261 -10.74 7.64 -16.99
N PHE A 262 -9.97 8.21 -16.05
CA PHE A 262 -10.44 8.44 -14.68
C PHE A 262 -11.73 9.26 -14.62
N ARG A 263 -11.91 10.22 -15.55
CA ARG A 263 -13.15 11.00 -15.65
C ARG A 263 -14.34 10.14 -16.04
N ASP A 264 -14.13 9.24 -17.00
CA ASP A 264 -15.17 8.32 -17.46
C ASP A 264 -15.54 7.33 -16.35
N ILE A 265 -14.55 6.83 -15.61
CA ILE A 265 -14.77 5.98 -14.42
C ILE A 265 -15.55 6.74 -13.34
N GLY A 266 -15.16 7.98 -13.04
CA GLY A 266 -15.86 8.83 -12.07
C GLY A 266 -17.30 9.11 -12.49
N ALA A 267 -17.54 9.40 -13.76
CA ALA A 267 -18.89 9.64 -14.30
C ALA A 267 -19.78 8.38 -14.27
N GLN A 268 -19.20 7.19 -14.44
CA GLN A 268 -19.97 5.93 -14.50
C GLN A 268 -20.21 5.31 -13.12
N HIS A 269 -19.25 5.40 -12.21
CA HIS A 269 -19.27 4.66 -10.94
C HIS A 269 -19.25 5.57 -9.71
N GLY A 270 -18.76 6.80 -9.85
CA GLY A 270 -18.66 7.75 -8.76
C GLY A 270 -19.98 8.49 -8.44
N PRO A 271 -19.91 9.50 -7.56
CA PRO A 271 -18.74 9.83 -6.74
C PRO A 271 -18.43 8.70 -5.75
N PHE A 272 -17.18 8.60 -5.31
CA PHE A 272 -16.72 7.57 -4.39
C PHE A 272 -16.54 8.16 -2.98
N ASP A 273 -16.97 7.46 -1.94
CA ASP A 273 -16.71 7.85 -0.54
C ASP A 273 -15.20 7.86 -0.24
N ALA A 274 -14.47 6.94 -0.86
CA ALA A 274 -13.01 6.91 -0.78
C ALA A 274 -12.34 6.39 -2.06
N THR A 275 -11.17 6.95 -2.37
CA THR A 275 -10.30 6.45 -3.44
C THR A 275 -8.94 6.06 -2.87
N MET A 276 -8.51 4.84 -3.11
CA MET A 276 -7.19 4.32 -2.75
C MET A 276 -6.28 4.48 -3.97
N ILE A 277 -5.38 5.45 -3.92
CA ILE A 277 -4.63 5.93 -5.09
C ILE A 277 -3.14 5.70 -4.92
N GLN A 278 -2.51 4.99 -5.87
CA GLN A 278 -1.05 4.86 -5.93
C GLN A 278 -0.40 6.25 -6.06
N ILE A 279 0.64 6.47 -5.26
CA ILE A 279 1.44 7.71 -5.30
C ILE A 279 2.95 7.46 -5.39
N GLY A 280 3.39 6.20 -5.32
CA GLY A 280 4.80 5.80 -5.30
C GLY A 280 5.23 5.06 -6.56
N ALA A 281 6.47 4.59 -6.54
CA ALA A 281 7.11 3.84 -7.61
C ALA A 281 7.26 4.59 -8.96
N TYR A 282 6.99 5.89 -9.02
CA TYR A 282 7.15 6.70 -10.24
C TYR A 282 8.62 6.98 -10.58
N SER A 283 8.90 7.20 -11.87
CA SER A 283 10.20 7.62 -12.35
C SER A 283 10.13 8.15 -13.78
N GLU A 284 11.06 9.05 -14.13
CA GLU A 284 11.28 9.49 -15.51
C GLU A 284 11.55 8.33 -16.49
N TYR A 285 12.03 7.18 -16.00
CA TYR A 285 12.35 6.01 -16.82
C TYR A 285 11.11 5.20 -17.25
N TRP A 286 9.97 5.38 -16.59
CA TRP A 286 8.69 4.73 -16.89
C TRP A 286 7.51 5.66 -16.55
N PRO A 287 7.48 6.86 -17.14
CA PRO A 287 6.64 7.97 -16.66
C PRO A 287 5.14 7.72 -16.83
N ASP A 288 4.76 6.72 -17.64
CA ASP A 288 3.39 6.51 -18.08
C ASP A 288 2.60 5.51 -17.24
N ILE A 289 3.26 4.81 -16.33
CA ILE A 289 2.70 3.60 -15.68
C ILE A 289 2.72 3.64 -14.15
N HIS A 290 3.15 4.75 -13.55
CA HIS A 290 3.08 5.00 -12.12
C HIS A 290 2.87 6.49 -11.91
N MET A 291 1.81 6.85 -11.18
CA MET A 291 1.48 8.25 -10.94
C MET A 291 2.47 8.91 -9.97
N THR A 292 2.86 10.13 -10.30
CA THR A 292 3.38 11.08 -9.29
C THR A 292 2.28 11.47 -8.29
N PRO A 293 2.61 12.04 -7.12
CA PRO A 293 1.60 12.48 -6.16
C PRO A 293 0.60 13.51 -6.72
N ALA A 294 1.07 14.42 -7.60
CA ALA A 294 0.21 15.39 -8.26
C ALA A 294 -0.75 14.73 -9.28
N GLU A 295 -0.26 13.75 -10.04
CA GLU A 295 -1.11 12.95 -10.93
C GLU A 295 -2.10 12.08 -10.17
N GLY A 296 -1.70 11.51 -9.03
CA GLY A 296 -2.58 10.76 -8.14
C GLY A 296 -3.71 11.65 -7.58
N MET A 297 -3.37 12.87 -7.14
CA MET A 297 -4.39 13.84 -6.71
C MET A 297 -5.34 14.22 -7.87
N ARG A 298 -4.80 14.43 -9.06
CA ARG A 298 -5.62 14.69 -10.25
C ARG A 298 -6.55 13.51 -10.57
N ALA A 299 -6.07 12.28 -10.48
CA ALA A 299 -6.88 11.08 -10.68
C ALA A 299 -8.00 11.00 -9.63
N HIS A 300 -7.70 11.26 -8.35
CA HIS A 300 -8.71 11.34 -7.29
C HIS A 300 -9.81 12.35 -7.65
N LEU A 301 -9.45 13.56 -8.06
CA LEU A 301 -10.43 14.60 -8.42
C LEU A 301 -11.26 14.20 -9.67
N ASP A 302 -10.61 13.66 -10.70
CA ASP A 302 -11.30 13.19 -11.90
C ASP A 302 -12.30 12.05 -11.59
N LEU A 303 -12.02 11.20 -10.59
CA LEU A 303 -12.91 10.14 -10.10
C LEU A 303 -14.11 10.65 -9.29
N GLN A 304 -14.01 11.85 -8.70
CA GLN A 304 -15.08 12.45 -7.91
C GLN A 304 -16.06 13.28 -8.75
N GLY A 305 -15.62 13.75 -9.92
CA GLY A 305 -16.41 14.64 -10.75
C GLY A 305 -16.33 16.10 -10.30
N PRO A 306 -17.35 16.93 -10.60
CA PRO A 306 -17.26 18.38 -10.44
C PRO A 306 -17.28 18.87 -8.98
N GLU A 307 -17.81 18.08 -8.04
CA GLU A 307 -17.94 18.44 -6.63
C GLU A 307 -17.26 17.37 -5.75
N PRO A 308 -15.92 17.41 -5.60
CA PRO A 308 -15.18 16.40 -4.85
C PRO A 308 -15.52 16.39 -3.37
N SER A 309 -15.93 15.23 -2.85
CA SER A 309 -16.33 15.07 -1.43
C SER A 309 -15.71 13.85 -0.74
N GLY A 310 -15.36 12.82 -1.51
CA GLY A 310 -14.69 11.63 -1.01
C GLY A 310 -13.27 11.89 -0.49
N VAL A 311 -12.74 10.89 0.22
CA VAL A 311 -11.40 10.95 0.83
C VAL A 311 -10.40 10.16 -0.02
N MET A 312 -9.24 10.75 -0.31
CA MET A 312 -8.12 10.01 -0.90
C MET A 312 -7.27 9.34 0.18
N LEU A 313 -7.08 8.03 0.05
CA LEU A 313 -6.07 7.25 0.77
C LEU A 313 -4.87 7.01 -0.17
N PRO A 314 -3.70 7.61 0.06
CA PRO A 314 -2.50 7.28 -0.71
C PRO A 314 -1.99 5.87 -0.39
N ILE A 315 -1.76 5.08 -1.43
CA ILE A 315 -1.22 3.71 -1.36
C ILE A 315 0.06 3.59 -2.21
N HIS A 316 0.66 2.40 -2.24
CA HIS A 316 1.88 2.07 -3.00
C HIS A 316 3.15 2.84 -2.56
N TRP A 317 3.24 3.20 -1.28
CA TRP A 317 4.40 3.90 -0.72
C TRP A 317 4.73 3.37 0.68
N GLY A 318 5.85 3.81 1.25
CA GLY A 318 6.21 3.55 2.66
C GLY A 318 6.52 2.10 3.04
N THR A 319 6.37 1.14 2.11
CA THR A 319 6.40 -0.30 2.41
C THR A 319 7.48 -1.04 1.65
N PHE A 320 7.61 -0.86 0.34
CA PHE A 320 8.70 -1.43 -0.47
C PHE A 320 9.43 -0.32 -1.22
N ASN A 321 10.73 -0.51 -1.43
CA ASN A 321 11.55 0.38 -2.26
C ASN A 321 11.59 -0.16 -3.69
N LEU A 322 10.77 0.44 -4.57
CA LEU A 322 10.57 0.00 -5.95
C LEU A 322 11.04 1.01 -7.00
N ALA A 323 11.45 2.21 -6.59
CA ALA A 323 11.84 3.31 -7.49
C ALA A 323 12.99 4.15 -6.91
N PRO A 324 13.64 4.99 -7.72
CA PRO A 324 14.83 5.71 -7.28
C PRO A 324 14.56 6.91 -6.35
N HIS A 325 13.31 7.37 -6.25
CA HIS A 325 12.92 8.50 -5.39
C HIS A 325 13.12 8.17 -3.89
N PRO A 326 13.33 9.18 -3.02
CA PRO A 326 13.30 9.01 -1.56
C PRO A 326 12.00 8.36 -1.09
N TRP A 327 12.07 7.53 -0.04
CA TRP A 327 10.94 6.70 0.39
C TRP A 327 9.73 7.50 0.89
N SER A 328 9.97 8.67 1.48
CA SER A 328 8.94 9.57 2.02
C SER A 328 8.46 10.64 1.04
N GLU A 329 9.16 10.82 -0.09
CA GLU A 329 8.81 11.84 -1.10
C GLU A 329 7.37 11.72 -1.60
N PRO A 330 6.81 10.51 -1.87
CA PRO A 330 5.43 10.37 -2.29
C PRO A 330 4.44 11.05 -1.33
N ALA A 331 4.56 10.78 -0.03
CA ALA A 331 3.62 11.30 0.96
C ALA A 331 3.74 12.81 1.14
N GLU A 332 4.95 13.36 1.08
CA GLU A 332 5.15 14.82 1.07
C GLU A 332 4.51 15.47 -0.15
N GLY A 333 4.68 14.86 -1.33
CA GLY A 333 4.05 15.34 -2.56
C GLY A 333 2.52 15.30 -2.49
N THR A 334 1.95 14.27 -1.86
CA THR A 334 0.49 14.16 -1.67
C THR A 334 -0.05 15.22 -0.72
N VAL A 335 0.66 15.51 0.38
CA VAL A 335 0.28 16.60 1.29
C VAL A 335 0.25 17.95 0.56
N THR A 336 1.28 18.25 -0.23
CA THR A 336 1.32 19.48 -1.04
C THR A 336 0.18 19.52 -2.04
N ALA A 337 -0.01 18.46 -2.83
CA ALA A 337 -1.06 18.41 -3.85
C ALA A 337 -2.48 18.52 -3.26
N ALA A 338 -2.70 17.94 -2.07
CA ALA A 338 -3.97 18.08 -1.35
C ALA A 338 -4.20 19.51 -0.85
N ALA A 339 -3.16 20.16 -0.32
CA ALA A 339 -3.25 21.56 0.11
C ALA A 339 -3.56 22.50 -1.07
N ASP A 340 -2.94 22.28 -2.23
CA ASP A 340 -3.14 23.09 -3.44
C ASP A 340 -4.57 22.97 -4.00
N THR A 341 -5.24 21.85 -3.76
CA THR A 341 -6.57 21.53 -4.32
C THR A 341 -7.71 21.62 -3.30
N GLY A 342 -7.40 21.66 -2.00
CA GLY A 342 -8.39 21.55 -0.93
C GLY A 342 -8.97 20.13 -0.74
N ALA A 343 -8.40 19.12 -1.40
CA ALA A 343 -8.91 17.75 -1.33
C ALA A 343 -8.70 17.12 0.06
N ARG A 344 -9.64 16.28 0.47
CA ARG A 344 -9.55 15.53 1.73
C ARG A 344 -8.65 14.31 1.54
N ILE A 345 -7.60 14.20 2.36
CA ILE A 345 -6.71 13.04 2.39
C ILE A 345 -6.70 12.39 3.77
N ALA A 346 -6.53 11.07 3.81
CA ALA A 346 -6.24 10.31 5.03
C ALA A 346 -4.81 9.78 4.97
N LEU A 347 -4.04 10.00 6.02
CA LEU A 347 -2.64 9.65 6.18
C LEU A 347 -2.43 8.72 7.38
N PRO A 348 -3.11 7.56 7.44
CA PRO A 348 -2.99 6.64 8.55
C PRO A 348 -1.55 6.11 8.68
N ARG A 349 -1.16 5.77 9.91
CA ARG A 349 -0.04 4.84 10.14
C ARG A 349 -0.43 3.47 9.58
N PRO A 350 0.51 2.62 9.13
CA PRO A 350 0.15 1.26 8.73
C PRO A 350 -0.57 0.52 9.86
N GLY A 351 -1.78 0.04 9.54
CA GLY A 351 -2.70 -0.62 10.47
C GLY A 351 -3.70 0.29 11.17
N GLU A 352 -3.62 1.61 11.02
CA GLU A 352 -4.57 2.56 11.59
C GLU A 352 -5.85 2.60 10.76
N PRO A 353 -6.99 2.17 11.31
CA PRO A 353 -8.26 2.27 10.61
C PRO A 353 -8.81 3.69 10.66
N PHE A 354 -9.56 4.07 9.63
CA PHE A 354 -10.37 5.29 9.66
C PHE A 354 -11.66 5.10 8.86
N GLU A 355 -12.68 5.89 9.20
CA GLU A 355 -13.94 5.94 8.46
C GLU A 355 -13.94 7.17 7.53
N PRO A 356 -13.98 7.01 6.19
CA PRO A 356 -13.93 8.12 5.23
C PRO A 356 -15.03 9.19 5.43
N THR A 357 -16.17 8.78 5.96
CA THR A 357 -17.32 9.65 6.26
C THR A 357 -17.13 10.48 7.53
N SER A 358 -16.12 10.18 8.34
CA SER A 358 -15.80 10.94 9.55
C SER A 358 -15.38 12.37 9.23
N ALA A 359 -15.75 13.33 10.09
CA ALA A 359 -15.27 14.71 10.01
C ALA A 359 -13.76 14.81 10.30
N THR A 360 -13.21 13.86 11.07
CA THR A 360 -11.79 13.81 11.42
C THR A 360 -11.14 12.62 10.73
N LEU A 361 -10.01 12.89 10.07
CA LEU A 361 -9.21 11.90 9.36
C LEU A 361 -7.81 11.86 9.99
N PRO A 362 -7.12 10.72 9.94
CA PRO A 362 -5.70 10.69 10.30
C PRO A 362 -4.96 11.60 9.32
N ALA A 363 -4.27 12.61 9.84
CA ALA A 363 -3.57 13.61 9.02
C ALA A 363 -2.13 13.86 9.50
N GLU A 364 -1.69 13.15 10.54
CA GLU A 364 -0.35 13.31 11.09
C GLU A 364 0.71 12.81 10.09
N PRO A 365 1.71 13.63 9.73
CA PRO A 365 2.77 13.25 8.81
C PRO A 365 3.84 12.39 9.52
N TRP A 366 3.43 11.23 10.04
CA TRP A 366 4.22 10.35 10.91
C TRP A 366 5.59 9.95 10.31
N TRP A 367 5.72 9.93 8.98
CA TRP A 367 6.95 9.56 8.29
C TRP A 367 8.08 10.57 8.52
N ARG A 368 7.76 11.84 8.80
CA ARG A 368 8.75 12.91 9.05
C ARG A 368 9.62 12.58 10.27
N ALA A 369 9.04 11.95 11.30
CA ALA A 369 9.74 11.55 12.51
C ALA A 369 10.80 10.46 12.27
N VAL A 370 10.66 9.65 11.20
CA VAL A 370 11.54 8.52 10.89
C VAL A 370 12.34 8.70 9.60
N ALA A 371 12.13 9.82 8.89
CA ALA A 371 12.89 10.22 7.71
C ALA A 371 14.12 11.07 8.07
N ALA A 372 14.06 11.89 9.11
CA ALA A 372 15.19 12.70 9.58
C ALA A 372 16.23 11.86 10.35
N PRO A 373 17.52 12.25 10.38
CA PRO A 373 18.45 11.72 11.37
C PRO A 373 17.89 12.07 12.75
N GLY A 374 17.42 11.05 13.47
CA GLY A 374 16.74 11.23 14.75
C GLY A 374 17.55 12.13 15.67
N ARG A 375 16.93 13.20 16.17
CA ARG A 375 17.31 13.78 17.44
C ARG A 375 17.17 12.62 18.42
N ARG A 376 18.28 12.08 18.94
CA ARG A 376 18.27 11.02 19.94
C ARG A 376 17.36 11.51 21.07
N THR A 377 16.22 10.87 21.27
CA THR A 377 15.44 11.00 22.49
C THR A 377 16.28 10.36 23.59
N GLY A 378 17.03 11.21 24.27
CA GLY A 378 17.96 10.87 25.32
C GLY A 378 18.40 12.16 25.99
N ASP A 379 17.42 12.97 26.41
CA ASP A 379 17.65 14.07 27.34
C ASP A 379 16.31 14.55 27.98
N ASP A 380 15.48 13.62 28.45
CA ASP A 380 14.27 13.93 29.25
C ASP A 380 14.29 13.24 30.63
N ASP A 381 15.47 12.89 31.15
CA ASP A 381 15.66 12.40 32.53
C ASP A 381 16.57 13.29 33.38
N ARG A 382 16.77 14.55 32.98
CA ARG A 382 17.49 15.56 33.78
C ARG A 382 16.85 16.95 33.71
N ALA A 383 15.58 17.01 34.05
CA ALA A 383 14.93 18.29 34.38
C ALA A 383 14.05 18.12 35.63
N ASP A 384 14.60 17.53 36.69
CA ASP A 384 14.00 17.61 38.02
C ASP A 384 15.06 17.46 39.12
N ALA A 385 16.03 18.39 39.13
CA ALA A 385 16.92 18.61 40.27
C ALA A 385 17.68 19.94 40.11
N LEU A 386 16.99 21.08 40.03
CA LEU A 386 17.63 22.39 40.20
C LEU A 386 16.60 23.45 40.62
N THR A 387 16.06 23.29 41.83
CA THR A 387 15.61 24.41 42.65
C THR A 387 16.39 24.41 43.96
N ARG A 388 17.44 25.23 44.00
CA ARG A 388 17.91 25.95 45.20
C ARG A 388 19.09 26.84 44.79
N SER A 389 18.81 28.13 44.70
CA SER A 389 19.81 29.20 44.63
C SER A 389 20.70 29.20 45.88
N PRO A 390 21.97 29.62 45.76
CA PRO A 390 22.68 30.24 46.86
C PRO A 390 23.01 31.69 46.51
N GLY A 391 22.39 32.62 47.24
CA GLY A 391 22.80 34.01 47.30
C GLY A 391 23.91 34.20 48.33
N ALA A 392 25.05 34.68 47.83
CA ALA A 392 26.02 35.61 48.42
C ALA A 392 26.44 35.49 49.91
N GLY A 393 27.76 35.50 50.13
CA GLY A 393 28.36 36.11 51.33
C GLY A 393 29.57 35.40 51.89
N VAL A 394 30.77 35.82 51.47
CA VAL A 394 32.07 35.54 52.13
C VAL A 394 32.14 36.40 53.41
N PRO A 395 32.65 35.89 54.55
CA PRO A 395 34.02 36.27 54.95
C PRO A 395 34.84 35.18 55.67
N SER A 396 36.15 35.46 55.68
CA SER A 396 37.27 34.70 56.24
C SER A 396 37.21 34.47 57.75
N ALA A 397 37.73 33.32 58.18
CA ALA A 397 38.07 33.02 59.56
C ALA A 397 39.35 33.77 60.01
N GLY A 398 39.31 34.34 61.21
CA GLY A 398 40.46 34.90 61.90
C GLY A 398 40.12 35.39 63.32
N GLY A 399 40.28 34.50 64.31
CA GLY A 399 40.71 34.77 65.69
C GLY A 399 39.93 35.74 66.60
N GLY A 400 39.51 35.25 67.77
CA GLY A 400 39.22 36.07 68.96
C GLY A 400 38.06 35.55 69.79
N GLY A 401 38.33 35.16 71.05
CA GLY A 401 37.35 34.52 71.93
C GLY A 401 36.70 35.41 73.01
N LYS A 402 35.95 34.71 73.88
CA LYS A 402 35.34 35.06 75.19
C LYS A 402 33.90 35.63 75.21
N GLY A 403 33.13 35.11 76.19
CA GLY A 403 31.87 35.61 76.76
C GLY A 403 30.65 34.76 76.36
N GLU A 404 30.10 33.87 77.20
CA GLU A 404 29.03 34.13 78.20
C GLU A 404 27.79 34.79 77.59
N SER A 405 26.53 34.46 77.85
CA SER A 405 25.86 33.39 78.60
C SER A 405 24.33 33.61 78.45
N THR A 406 23.55 32.54 78.61
CA THR A 406 22.13 32.50 79.05
C THR A 406 20.97 32.79 78.09
N GLY A 407 19.92 31.98 78.26
CA GLY A 407 18.52 32.41 78.16
C GLY A 407 17.70 31.87 76.99
N SER A 408 17.18 30.65 77.11
CA SER A 408 15.83 30.32 76.63
C SER A 408 14.77 31.07 77.50
N PRO A 409 13.44 31.02 77.27
CA PRO A 409 12.70 30.17 76.34
C PRO A 409 11.42 30.81 75.69
N GLU A 410 10.74 29.99 74.89
CA GLU A 410 9.28 29.77 74.91
C GLU A 410 8.27 30.73 74.21
N VAL A 411 7.16 30.08 73.82
CA VAL A 411 5.79 30.55 73.62
C VAL A 411 5.34 30.87 72.17
N ALA A 412 4.72 29.86 71.55
CA ALA A 412 3.63 29.99 70.56
C ALA A 412 2.31 30.40 71.27
N PRO A 413 1.12 30.52 70.65
CA PRO A 413 0.72 30.53 69.23
C PRO A 413 -0.22 31.73 68.92
N THR A 414 -0.77 31.83 67.70
CA THR A 414 -2.24 31.88 67.47
C THR A 414 -2.58 32.10 65.98
N ALA A 415 -3.61 31.36 65.56
CA ALA A 415 -4.49 31.49 64.39
C ALA A 415 -3.94 31.13 63.00
#